data_AF-A0A354BG58-F1
#
_entry.id   AF-A0A354BG58-F1
#
_cell.length_a   1.000
_cell.length_b   1.000
_cell.length_c   1.000
_cell.angle_alpha   90.00
_cell.angle_beta   90.00
_cell.angle_gamma   90.00
#
_symmetry.space_group_name_H-M   'P 1'
#
loop_
_entity.id
_entity.type
_entity.pdbx_description
1 polymer ?
#
loop_
_entity_poly.entity_id
_entity_poly.type
_entity_poly.pdbx_seq_one_letter_code
_entity_poly.pdbx_strand_id
1 'polypeptide(L)'
;MVQMNSNDVVQGDLDRMCIALKDELSSLSGKRVLITGGAGFLGHYFIQAALHWNASGHGGKPPIQVLVFDNFSRGMPSWLSRVEGDRNLTLVRHDIRSPLPADIGNVQFIIHAASIASPTYYKRDPIGTMDANVNGLRMLLEYTRDQQSMNKPVEGFLFFSS
;
A
#
# COMPACT_ATOMS: atom_id res chain seq x y z
N MET A 1 24.85 -17.42 -21.37
CA MET A 1 24.23 -16.24 -20.73
C MET A 1 23.02 -16.74 -19.98
N VAL A 2 22.95 -16.55 -18.66
CA VAL A 2 21.73 -16.88 -17.90
C VAL A 2 20.65 -15.90 -18.34
N GLN A 3 19.52 -16.40 -18.84
CA GLN A 3 18.43 -15.58 -19.33
C GLN A 3 17.68 -15.00 -18.13
N MET A 4 17.80 -13.69 -17.93
CA MET A 4 17.16 -12.95 -16.84
C MET A 4 15.64 -12.96 -17.04
N ASN A 5 14.90 -13.46 -16.07
CA ASN A 5 13.43 -13.49 -16.10
C ASN A 5 12.85 -12.30 -15.30
N SER A 6 11.52 -12.13 -15.31
CA SER A 6 10.87 -11.01 -14.64
C SER A 6 11.08 -10.99 -13.12
N ASN A 7 11.21 -12.15 -12.47
CA ASN A 7 11.47 -12.20 -11.03
C ASN A 7 12.89 -11.71 -10.70
N ASP A 8 13.86 -12.01 -11.56
CA ASP A 8 15.24 -11.55 -11.38
C ASP A 8 15.33 -10.01 -11.45
N VAL A 9 14.55 -9.40 -12.37
CA VAL A 9 14.43 -7.93 -12.47
C VAL A 9 13.81 -7.35 -11.20
N VAL A 10 12.67 -7.89 -10.76
CA VAL A 10 11.98 -7.40 -9.56
C VAL A 10 12.88 -7.53 -8.33
N GLN A 11 13.57 -8.66 -8.14
CA GLN A 11 14.49 -8.81 -7.02
C GLN A 11 15.64 -7.80 -7.07
N GLY A 12 16.27 -7.62 -8.23
CA GLY A 12 17.32 -6.61 -8.40
C GLY A 12 16.84 -5.18 -8.11
N ASP A 13 15.60 -4.86 -8.45
CA ASP A 13 14.99 -3.57 -8.12
C ASP A 13 14.74 -3.43 -6.62
N LEU A 14 14.21 -4.47 -5.96
CA LEU A 14 13.94 -4.46 -4.51
C LEU A 14 15.23 -4.32 -3.69
N ASP A 15 16.30 -4.99 -4.10
CA ASP A 15 17.63 -4.85 -3.48
C ASP A 15 18.13 -3.41 -3.60
N ARG A 16 18.04 -2.81 -4.79
CA ARG A 16 18.43 -1.41 -5.02
C ARG A 16 17.57 -0.45 -4.20
N MET A 17 16.26 -0.69 -4.13
CA MET A 17 15.34 0.13 -3.34
C MET A 17 15.68 0.05 -1.85
N CYS A 18 15.96 -1.13 -1.30
CA CYS A 18 16.31 -1.26 0.12
C CYS A 18 17.65 -0.59 0.47
N ILE A 19 18.59 -0.55 -0.47
CA ILE A 19 19.84 0.19 -0.30
C ILE A 19 19.59 1.70 -0.40
N ALA A 20 18.88 2.15 -1.43
CA ALA A 20 18.67 3.57 -1.70
C ALA A 20 17.71 4.24 -0.71
N LEU A 21 16.73 3.50 -0.19
CA LEU A 21 15.66 3.99 0.69
C LEU A 21 15.83 3.46 2.13
N LYS A 22 17.07 3.15 2.52
CA LYS A 22 17.37 2.53 3.82
C LYS A 22 16.82 3.33 4.98
N ASP A 23 16.92 4.66 4.93
CA ASP A 23 16.52 5.53 6.02
C ASP A 23 14.99 5.64 6.09
N GLU A 24 14.32 5.74 4.95
CA GLU A 24 12.86 5.75 4.83
C GLU A 24 12.26 4.43 5.33
N LEU A 25 12.74 3.29 4.83
CA LEU A 25 12.24 1.98 5.27
C LEU A 25 12.58 1.70 6.75
N SER A 26 13.73 2.20 7.22
CA SER A 26 14.06 2.19 8.65
C SER A 26 13.08 3.03 9.49
N SER A 27 12.61 4.17 9.00
CA SER A 27 11.60 5.00 9.68
C SER A 27 10.21 4.35 9.71
N LEU A 28 9.89 3.54 8.69
CA LEU A 28 8.65 2.73 8.64
C LEU A 28 8.72 1.48 9.52
N SER A 29 9.91 1.05 9.95
CA SER A 29 10.08 -0.18 10.73
C SER A 29 9.34 -0.12 12.07
N GLY A 30 8.56 -1.16 12.39
CA GLY A 30 7.70 -1.22 13.57
C GLY A 30 6.43 -0.37 13.49
N LYS A 31 6.17 0.23 12.33
CA LYS A 31 4.97 1.03 12.06
C LYS A 31 3.99 0.23 11.21
N ARG A 32 2.73 0.67 11.23
CA ARG A 32 1.67 0.15 10.36
C ARG A 32 1.39 1.12 9.22
N VAL A 33 1.47 0.58 8.00
CA VAL A 33 1.29 1.32 6.74
C VAL A 33 0.02 0.81 6.06
N LEU A 34 -0.95 1.70 5.86
CA LEU A 34 -2.13 1.43 5.03
C LEU A 34 -1.80 1.76 3.58
N ILE A 35 -2.01 0.80 2.68
CA ILE A 35 -1.90 0.96 1.24
C ILE A 35 -3.29 0.71 0.63
N THR A 36 -3.89 1.74 0.05
CA THR A 36 -5.12 1.57 -0.75
C THR A 36 -4.74 1.34 -2.21
N GLY A 37 -5.47 0.47 -2.92
CA GLY A 37 -5.15 0.10 -4.30
C GLY A 37 -3.93 -0.81 -4.41
N GLY A 38 -3.67 -1.62 -3.37
CA GLY A 38 -2.47 -2.43 -3.26
C GLY A 38 -2.30 -3.50 -4.35
N ALA A 39 -3.38 -3.92 -5.02
CA ALA A 39 -3.30 -4.85 -6.15
C ALA A 39 -2.87 -4.17 -7.46
N GLY A 40 -2.75 -2.83 -7.46
CA GLY A 40 -2.28 -2.04 -8.58
C GLY A 40 -0.77 -2.08 -8.81
N PHE A 41 -0.31 -1.36 -9.84
CA PHE A 41 1.11 -1.31 -10.21
C PHE A 41 1.99 -0.69 -9.12
N LEU A 42 1.60 0.46 -8.57
CA LEU A 42 2.35 1.09 -7.48
C LEU A 42 2.26 0.27 -6.19
N GLY A 43 1.05 -0.23 -5.89
CA GLY A 43 0.81 -1.12 -4.75
C GLY A 43 1.73 -2.34 -4.74
N HIS A 44 1.99 -2.93 -5.92
CA HIS A 44 2.94 -4.03 -6.08
C HIS A 44 4.31 -3.72 -5.49
N TYR A 45 4.96 -2.64 -5.93
CA TYR A 45 6.30 -2.31 -5.43
C TYR A 45 6.29 -1.83 -3.97
N PHE A 46 5.25 -1.12 -3.50
CA PHE A 46 5.19 -0.73 -2.09
C PHE A 46 5.09 -1.93 -1.15
N ILE A 47 4.24 -2.90 -1.48
CA ILE A 47 4.08 -4.12 -0.68
C ILE A 47 5.36 -4.95 -0.75
N GLN A 48 5.89 -5.19 -1.96
CA GLN A 48 7.11 -6.00 -2.14
C GLN A 48 8.31 -5.37 -1.44
N ALA A 49 8.51 -4.04 -1.54
CA ALA A 49 9.63 -3.36 -0.87
C ALA A 49 9.55 -3.48 0.66
N ALA A 50 8.37 -3.32 1.25
CA ALA A 50 8.18 -3.47 2.69
C ALA A 50 8.44 -4.92 3.16
N LEU A 51 7.94 -5.92 2.41
CA LEU A 51 8.15 -7.32 2.75
C LEU A 51 9.61 -7.76 2.53
N HIS A 52 10.25 -7.27 1.46
CA HIS A 52 11.68 -7.52 1.20
C HIS A 52 12.56 -6.92 2.29
N TRP A 53 12.28 -5.68 2.69
CA TRP A 53 12.93 -5.02 3.83
C TRP A 53 12.74 -5.81 5.13
N ASN A 54 11.55 -6.35 5.38
CA ASN A 54 11.31 -7.20 6.55
C ASN A 54 12.14 -8.49 6.51
N ALA A 55 12.27 -9.11 5.33
CA ALA A 55 12.95 -10.40 5.14
C ALA A 55 14.48 -10.32 5.25
N SER A 56 15.09 -9.22 4.81
CA SER A 56 16.53 -8.98 4.90
C SER A 56 17.01 -8.69 6.33
N GLY A 57 16.10 -8.49 7.29
CA GLY A 57 16.37 -8.45 8.72
C GLY A 57 17.11 -7.20 9.22
N HIS A 58 17.31 -6.19 8.37
CA HIS A 58 18.07 -4.94 8.56
C HIS A 58 18.38 -4.50 10.02
N GLY A 59 19.33 -5.19 10.66
CA GLY A 59 19.82 -4.85 12.00
C GLY A 59 18.86 -5.17 13.16
N GLY A 60 17.94 -6.12 13.00
CA GLY A 60 17.02 -6.56 14.08
C GLY A 60 15.86 -5.60 14.34
N LYS A 61 15.58 -4.69 13.40
CA LYS A 61 14.44 -3.77 13.48
C LYS A 61 13.10 -4.54 13.44
N PRO A 62 12.07 -4.07 14.15
CA PRO A 62 10.74 -4.66 14.07
C PRO A 62 10.18 -4.52 12.64
N PRO A 63 9.41 -5.51 12.16
CA PRO A 63 8.91 -5.51 10.79
C PRO A 63 7.86 -4.40 10.58
N ILE A 64 7.84 -3.84 9.37
CA ILE A 64 6.77 -2.98 8.88
C ILE A 64 5.49 -3.82 8.77
N GLN A 65 4.40 -3.36 9.39
CA GLN A 65 3.07 -3.99 9.26
C GLN A 65 2.33 -3.37 8.08
N VAL A 66 2.02 -4.15 7.05
CA VAL A 66 1.37 -3.68 5.83
C VAL A 66 -0.10 -4.06 5.86
N LEU A 67 -0.98 -3.06 5.86
CA LEU A 67 -2.42 -3.22 5.68
C LEU A 67 -2.79 -2.81 4.26
N VAL A 68 -3.45 -3.68 3.50
CA VAL A 68 -3.87 -3.40 2.13
C VAL A 68 -5.38 -3.35 2.02
N PHE A 69 -5.89 -2.25 1.49
CA PHE A 69 -7.28 -2.10 1.08
C PHE A 69 -7.37 -2.11 -0.45
N ASP A 70 -8.08 -3.09 -1.00
CA ASP A 70 -8.34 -3.17 -2.44
C ASP A 70 -9.71 -3.81 -2.68
N ASN A 71 -10.47 -3.36 -3.68
CA ASN A 71 -11.75 -3.99 -4.01
C ASN A 71 -11.59 -5.19 -4.98
N PHE A 72 -10.39 -5.38 -5.52
CA PHE A 72 -10.03 -6.39 -6.52
C PHE A 72 -10.99 -6.41 -7.72
N SER A 73 -11.46 -5.24 -8.16
CA SER A 73 -12.34 -5.08 -9.33
C SER A 73 -11.73 -5.66 -10.63
N ARG A 74 -10.41 -5.78 -10.70
CA ARG A 74 -9.66 -6.42 -11.81
C ARG A 74 -9.16 -7.84 -11.47
N GLY A 75 -9.64 -8.42 -10.38
CA GLY A 75 -9.13 -9.67 -9.80
C GLY A 75 -7.93 -9.47 -8.88
N MET A 76 -7.63 -10.48 -8.07
CA MET A 76 -6.44 -10.51 -7.22
C MET A 76 -5.25 -11.02 -8.05
N PRO A 77 -4.16 -10.24 -8.20
CA PRO A 77 -2.99 -10.70 -8.93
C PRO A 77 -2.34 -11.91 -8.26
N SER A 78 -1.84 -12.85 -9.07
CA SER A 78 -1.22 -14.07 -8.54
C SER A 78 -0.01 -13.81 -7.64
N TRP A 79 0.71 -12.70 -7.86
CA TRP A 79 1.83 -12.31 -7.00
C TRP A 79 1.37 -11.94 -5.59
N LEU A 80 0.19 -11.34 -5.45
CA LEU A 80 -0.35 -10.93 -4.17
C LEU A 80 -0.87 -12.14 -3.39
N SER A 81 -1.53 -13.08 -4.08
CA SER A 81 -1.94 -14.36 -3.49
C SER A 81 -0.76 -15.17 -2.96
N ARG A 82 0.43 -15.06 -3.58
CA ARG A 82 1.64 -15.76 -3.10
C ARG A 82 2.19 -15.20 -1.79
N VAL A 83 1.89 -13.95 -1.44
CA VAL A 83 2.40 -13.27 -0.24
C VAL A 83 1.32 -13.06 0.84
N GLU A 84 0.06 -13.40 0.57
CA GLU A 84 -1.08 -13.26 1.49
C GLU A 84 -0.86 -13.95 2.86
N GLY A 85 -0.03 -14.99 2.92
CA GLY A 85 0.34 -15.69 4.15
C GLY A 85 1.46 -15.04 4.98
N ASP A 86 2.03 -13.91 4.55
CA ASP A 86 3.03 -13.20 5.34
C ASP A 86 2.39 -12.61 6.61
N ARG A 87 2.95 -12.91 7.78
CA ARG A 87 2.42 -12.44 9.07
C ARG A 87 2.39 -10.91 9.23
N ASN A 88 3.16 -10.19 8.41
CA ASN A 88 3.22 -8.73 8.42
C ASN A 88 2.37 -8.11 7.31
N LEU A 89 1.60 -8.91 6.57
CA LEU A 89 0.67 -8.47 5.54
C LEU A 89 -0.76 -8.80 5.97
N THR A 90 -1.64 -7.81 5.91
CA THR A 90 -3.09 -8.02 6.06
C THR A 90 -3.78 -7.50 4.82
N LEU A 91 -4.48 -8.38 4.11
CA LEU A 91 -5.29 -8.01 2.95
C LEU A 91 -6.75 -7.88 3.36
N VAL A 92 -7.37 -6.74 3.05
CA VAL A 92 -8.79 -6.51 3.29
C VAL A 92 -9.43 -6.11 1.97
N ARG A 93 -10.45 -6.88 1.56
CA ARG A 93 -11.30 -6.49 0.44
C ARG A 93 -12.11 -5.28 0.85
N HIS A 94 -11.74 -4.11 0.37
CA HIS A 94 -12.40 -2.85 0.73
C HIS A 94 -12.39 -1.89 -0.45
N ASP A 95 -13.56 -1.33 -0.75
CA ASP A 95 -13.71 -0.27 -1.73
C ASP A 95 -13.59 1.08 -1.05
N ILE A 96 -12.56 1.85 -1.40
CA ILE A 96 -12.25 3.14 -0.75
C ILE A 96 -13.35 4.19 -0.93
N ARG A 97 -14.31 3.96 -1.84
CA ARG A 97 -15.51 4.80 -2.00
C ARG A 97 -16.53 4.59 -0.87
N SER A 98 -16.41 3.51 -0.11
CA SER A 98 -17.29 3.15 1.01
C SER A 98 -16.66 3.54 2.34
N PRO A 99 -17.45 3.90 3.39
CA PRO A 99 -16.95 4.27 4.72
C PRO A 99 -15.85 3.35 5.25
N LEU A 100 -14.79 3.92 5.83
CA LEU A 100 -13.65 3.14 6.34
C LEU A 100 -14.12 2.17 7.45
N PRO A 101 -13.54 0.95 7.53
CA PRO A 101 -13.88 0.00 8.58
C PRO A 101 -13.62 0.58 9.97
N ALA A 102 -14.56 0.43 10.90
CA ALA A 102 -14.43 0.95 12.26
C ALA A 102 -13.27 0.29 13.05
N ASP A 103 -12.90 -0.93 12.67
CA ASP A 103 -11.82 -1.75 13.23
C ASP A 103 -10.50 -1.61 12.46
N ILE A 104 -10.36 -0.58 11.61
CA ILE A 104 -9.11 -0.29 10.88
C ILE A 104 -7.90 -0.22 11.81
N GLY A 105 -8.08 0.14 13.09
CA GLY A 105 -7.03 0.23 14.10
C GLY A 105 -6.14 1.45 13.92
N ASN A 106 -5.02 1.51 14.64
CA ASN A 106 -4.06 2.61 14.48
C ASN A 106 -3.15 2.34 13.26
N VAL A 107 -2.93 3.38 12.45
CA VAL A 107 -2.09 3.37 11.25
C VAL A 107 -1.22 4.62 11.29
N GLN A 108 0.09 4.46 11.10
CA GLN A 108 1.03 5.57 11.19
C GLN A 108 1.34 6.16 9.82
N PHE A 109 1.22 5.38 8.75
CA PHE A 109 1.44 5.89 7.38
C PHE A 109 0.31 5.46 6.45
N ILE A 110 -0.09 6.36 5.57
CA ILE A 110 -1.12 6.10 4.55
C ILE A 110 -0.52 6.36 3.17
N ILE A 111 -0.64 5.37 2.28
CA ILE A 111 -0.33 5.46 0.87
C ILE A 111 -1.64 5.28 0.09
N HIS A 112 -2.15 6.37 -0.47
CA HIS A 112 -3.36 6.35 -1.28
C HIS A 112 -3.01 6.18 -2.76
N ALA A 113 -3.06 4.92 -3.23
CA ALA A 113 -2.82 4.53 -4.62
C ALA A 113 -4.06 3.88 -5.28
N ALA A 114 -5.23 3.96 -4.63
CA ALA A 114 -6.50 3.48 -5.18
C ALA A 114 -7.05 4.49 -6.20
N SER A 115 -6.94 4.16 -7.49
CA SER A 115 -7.53 4.93 -8.58
C SER A 115 -7.65 4.10 -9.85
N ILE A 116 -8.54 4.51 -10.76
CA ILE A 116 -8.63 3.92 -12.10
C ILE A 116 -7.76 4.76 -13.05
N ALA A 117 -6.48 4.38 -13.20
CA ALA A 117 -5.54 5.15 -14.01
C ALA A 117 -5.67 4.92 -15.54
N SER A 118 -6.33 3.84 -15.97
CA SER A 118 -6.39 3.49 -17.40
C SER A 118 -7.53 4.24 -18.12
N PRO A 119 -7.24 4.94 -19.25
CA PRO A 119 -8.26 5.64 -20.04
C PRO A 119 -9.44 4.80 -20.47
N THR A 120 -9.20 3.53 -20.79
CA THR A 120 -10.26 2.61 -21.17
C THR A 120 -11.24 2.34 -20.02
N TYR A 121 -10.76 2.34 -18.78
CA TYR A 121 -11.54 2.00 -17.60
C TYR A 121 -12.18 3.21 -16.93
N TYR A 122 -11.46 4.35 -16.77
CA TYR A 122 -12.09 5.52 -16.16
C TYR A 122 -13.18 6.11 -17.06
N LYS A 123 -13.13 5.92 -18.39
CA LYS A 123 -14.23 6.31 -19.28
C LYS A 123 -15.50 5.49 -19.07
N ARG A 124 -15.37 4.26 -18.54
CA ARG A 124 -16.50 3.38 -18.22
C ARG A 124 -17.11 3.72 -16.87
N ASP A 125 -16.29 4.13 -15.90
CA ASP A 125 -16.72 4.53 -14.56
C ASP A 125 -16.04 5.85 -14.11
N PRO A 126 -16.40 6.99 -14.72
CA PRO A 126 -15.75 8.27 -14.41
C PRO A 126 -16.14 8.76 -13.01
N ILE A 127 -17.38 8.51 -12.59
CA ILE A 127 -17.85 8.88 -11.24
C ILE A 127 -17.16 8.01 -10.19
N GLY A 128 -17.06 6.70 -10.37
CA GLY A 128 -16.31 5.85 -9.45
C GLY A 128 -14.82 6.20 -9.38
N THR A 129 -14.23 6.63 -10.49
CA THR A 129 -12.87 7.17 -10.50
C THR A 129 -12.77 8.45 -9.66
N MET A 130 -13.69 9.40 -9.85
CA MET A 130 -13.75 10.63 -9.06
C MET A 130 -13.97 10.32 -7.57
N ASP A 131 -14.91 9.42 -7.24
CA ASP A 131 -15.21 9.05 -5.86
C ASP A 131 -14.02 8.41 -5.16
N ALA A 132 -13.28 7.53 -5.84
CA ALA A 132 -12.07 6.94 -5.27
C ALA A 132 -11.02 8.00 -4.95
N ASN A 133 -10.78 8.94 -5.86
CA ASN A 133 -9.76 9.98 -5.70
C ASN A 133 -10.17 11.12 -4.75
N VAL A 134 -11.46 11.48 -4.71
CA VAL A 134 -11.94 12.66 -3.95
C VAL A 134 -12.60 12.24 -2.65
N ASN A 135 -13.61 11.38 -2.72
CA ASN A 135 -14.35 10.95 -1.53
C ASN A 135 -13.53 9.96 -0.70
N GLY A 136 -12.82 9.03 -1.35
CA GLY A 136 -11.87 8.15 -0.69
C GLY A 136 -10.74 8.91 0.01
N LEU A 137 -10.12 9.88 -0.68
CA LEU A 137 -9.12 10.77 -0.07
C LEU A 137 -9.71 11.56 1.10
N ARG A 138 -10.89 12.18 0.95
CA ARG A 138 -11.58 12.91 2.03
C ARG A 138 -11.70 12.06 3.27
N MET A 139 -12.17 10.82 3.14
CA MET A 139 -12.36 9.93 4.28
C MET A 139 -11.04 9.54 4.96
N LEU A 140 -9.97 9.33 4.20
CA LEU A 140 -8.64 9.07 4.76
C LEU A 140 -8.09 10.29 5.51
N LEU A 141 -8.38 11.51 5.03
CA LEU A 141 -8.02 12.75 5.72
C LEU A 141 -8.86 12.98 6.97
N GLU A 142 -10.16 12.67 6.94
CA GLU A 142 -11.03 12.69 8.12
C GLU A 142 -10.54 11.70 9.17
N TYR A 143 -10.20 10.46 8.77
CA TYR A 143 -9.55 9.49 9.65
C TYR A 143 -8.25 10.05 10.26
N THR A 144 -7.41 10.69 9.45
CA THR A 144 -6.15 11.30 9.92
C THR A 144 -6.40 12.38 10.98
N ARG A 145 -7.37 13.27 10.73
CA ARG A 145 -7.79 14.31 11.69
C ARG A 145 -8.32 13.69 12.98
N ASP A 146 -9.15 12.65 12.88
CA ASP A 146 -9.76 12.03 14.04
C ASP A 146 -8.70 11.29 14.88
N GLN A 147 -7.77 10.59 14.24
CA GLN A 147 -6.60 9.99 14.89
C GLN A 147 -5.72 11.02 15.62
N GLN A 148 -5.50 12.19 15.01
CA GLN A 148 -4.79 13.31 15.66
C GLN A 148 -5.51 13.74 16.95
N SER A 149 -6.83 13.89 16.93
CA SER A 149 -7.62 14.27 18.11
C SER A 149 -7.58 13.23 19.23
N MET A 150 -7.30 11.97 18.88
CA MET A 150 -7.14 10.84 19.82
C MET A 150 -5.67 10.62 20.25
N ASN A 151 -4.76 11.55 19.95
CA ASN A 151 -3.32 11.44 20.25
C ASN A 151 -2.66 10.18 19.63
N LYS A 152 -3.10 9.79 18.43
CA LYS A 152 -2.56 8.68 17.64
C LYS A 152 -2.22 9.15 16.23
N PRO A 153 -1.39 10.19 16.05
CA PRO A 153 -1.25 10.86 14.77
C PRO A 153 -0.79 9.92 13.65
N VAL A 154 -1.33 10.13 12.45
CA VAL A 154 -0.70 9.61 11.22
C VAL A 154 0.57 10.45 10.99
N GLU A 155 1.70 9.77 10.91
CA GLU A 155 3.04 10.35 10.78
C GLU A 155 3.34 10.78 9.33
N GLY A 156 2.72 10.12 8.34
CA GLY A 156 2.88 10.49 6.94
C GLY A 156 1.71 10.07 6.04
N PHE A 157 1.43 10.90 5.05
CA PHE A 157 0.38 10.68 4.05
C PHE A 157 0.94 10.91 2.66
N LEU A 158 0.84 9.91 1.78
CA LEU A 158 1.20 10.00 0.38
C LEU A 158 -0.04 9.80 -0.50
N PHE A 159 -0.34 10.78 -1.33
CA PHE A 159 -1.43 10.73 -2.31
C PHE A 159 -0.86 10.71 -3.73
N PHE A 160 -1.30 9.75 -4.54
CA PHE A 160 -1.00 9.72 -5.97
C PHE A 160 -2.12 10.38 -6.76
N SER A 161 -1.83 11.58 -7.29
CA SER A 161 -2.72 12.27 -8.22
C SER A 161 -2.46 11.81 -9.66
N SER A 162 -3.51 11.82 -10.49
CA SER A 162 -3.45 11.72 -11.95
C SER A 162 -3.62 13.07 -12.62
#